data_AF-A0A954S6V4-F1
#
_entry.id   AF-A0A954S6V4-F1
#
_cell.length_a   1.000
_cell.length_b   1.000
_cell.length_c   1.000
_cell.angle_alpha   90.00
_cell.angle_beta   90.00
_cell.angle_gamma   90.00
#
_symmetry.space_group_name_H-M   'P 1'
#
loop_
_entity.id
_entity.type
_entity.pdbx_description
1 polymer ?
#
loop_
_entity_poly.entity_id
_entity_poly.type
_entity_poly.pdbx_seq_one_letter_code
_entity_poly.pdbx_strand_id
1 'polypeptide(L)'
;MPSPQREPNAAARFGKRRGTPVQSALRDRKVSPFRSTASHTGAVDRRTVSHYAAAHDGNGNVWSFPIDVDAVFASAGSRLVDPVLEQIVSGGQTGVDRGALNAALGADFPCGGWCPKGRLAEDGPIPDLYPLVETTTALYAARTRMNVRDSDGTLILTFGSPTGGTALTQRIVRDLKRPLLLLDLKRMPVADGVQPVLRWLARHPIHVMNVAGPRESTTPGIQQRTHTLLTEVLRQLRIQERARDESAYFQTDRSPASQ
;
A
#
# COMPACT_ATOMS: atom_id res chain seq x y z
N MET A 1 50.43 -2.55 -50.68
CA MET A 1 51.15 -1.40 -51.28
C MET A 1 50.48 -1.06 -52.60
N PRO A 2 50.23 0.22 -52.94
CA PRO A 2 50.70 1.42 -52.24
C PRO A 2 49.58 2.21 -51.54
N SER A 3 49.85 2.61 -50.30
CA SER A 3 49.60 4.00 -49.87
C SER A 3 50.73 4.87 -50.46
N PRO A 4 50.65 6.22 -50.56
CA PRO A 4 50.74 7.03 -49.34
C PRO A 4 50.16 8.48 -49.37
N GLN A 5 49.92 9.01 -48.16
CA GLN A 5 50.22 10.39 -47.69
C GLN A 5 49.37 11.56 -48.24
N ARG A 6 48.93 12.58 -47.48
CA ARG A 6 49.54 13.30 -46.34
C ARG A 6 48.49 14.26 -45.71
N GLU A 7 48.52 14.43 -44.38
CA GLU A 7 48.04 15.63 -43.64
C GLU A 7 48.94 16.88 -43.96
N PRO A 8 48.84 18.11 -43.36
CA PRO A 8 48.11 18.54 -42.15
C PRO A 8 47.63 20.03 -42.02
N ASN A 9 46.96 20.30 -40.89
CA ASN A 9 47.10 21.45 -39.97
C ASN A 9 46.41 22.84 -40.18
N ALA A 10 46.16 23.43 -39.00
CA ALA A 10 46.01 24.86 -38.61
C ALA A 10 44.56 25.31 -38.32
N ALA A 11 44.12 25.46 -37.06
CA ALA A 11 44.55 26.37 -35.99
C ALA A 11 44.21 27.86 -36.25
N ALA A 12 43.50 28.45 -35.27
CA ALA A 12 43.38 29.87 -34.90
C ALA A 12 41.91 30.38 -34.87
N ARG A 13 41.42 31.20 -33.93
CA ARG A 13 41.98 31.84 -32.72
C ARG A 13 40.85 32.63 -32.01
N PHE A 14 40.99 32.72 -30.69
CA PHE A 14 40.68 33.84 -29.78
C PHE A 14 39.27 34.44 -29.61
N GLY A 15 38.84 34.46 -28.34
CA GLY A 15 37.93 35.45 -27.77
C GLY A 15 37.83 35.33 -26.23
N LYS A 16 38.82 35.87 -25.50
CA LYS A 16 38.87 35.98 -24.03
C LYS A 16 37.97 37.12 -23.51
N ARG A 17 37.41 36.97 -22.28
CA ARG A 17 37.37 37.92 -21.13
C ARG A 17 36.39 37.35 -20.06
N ARG A 18 36.84 36.78 -18.93
CA ARG A 18 37.24 37.36 -17.62
C ARG A 18 36.19 38.24 -16.92
N GLY A 19 35.77 37.83 -15.72
CA GLY A 19 35.14 38.66 -14.68
C GLY A 19 34.49 37.81 -13.56
N THR A 20 35.18 37.66 -12.43
CA THR A 20 34.72 37.02 -11.16
C THR A 20 34.10 38.08 -10.20
N PRO A 21 33.76 37.76 -8.93
CA PRO A 21 32.40 37.57 -8.42
C PRO A 21 31.94 38.70 -7.47
N VAL A 22 30.64 38.77 -7.14
CA VAL A 22 30.14 39.66 -6.07
C VAL A 22 29.33 38.84 -5.06
N GLN A 23 29.82 38.86 -3.81
CA GLN A 23 29.08 38.49 -2.60
C GLN A 23 28.11 39.60 -2.19
N SER A 24 26.97 39.22 -1.59
CA SER A 24 26.38 39.80 -0.37
C SER A 24 24.85 39.83 -0.43
N ALA A 25 24.21 39.23 0.57
CA ALA A 25 23.30 39.91 1.50
C ALA A 25 22.44 38.88 2.25
N LEU A 26 22.82 38.65 3.50
CA LEU A 26 21.97 38.14 4.57
C LEU A 26 20.68 38.97 4.67
N ARG A 27 19.55 38.32 4.96
CA ARG A 27 18.54 38.90 5.85
C ARG A 27 17.72 37.80 6.53
N ASP A 28 17.86 37.83 7.84
CA ASP A 28 17.14 37.08 8.86
C ASP A 28 15.62 37.20 8.72
N ARG A 29 14.91 36.07 8.85
CA ARG A 29 13.58 36.06 9.50
C ARG A 29 13.49 34.88 10.46
N LYS A 30 13.90 35.19 11.69
CA LYS A 30 13.36 34.77 13.00
C LYS A 30 12.44 33.54 12.99
N VAL A 31 12.96 32.46 13.55
CA VAL A 31 12.20 31.46 14.29
C VAL A 31 11.61 32.11 15.54
N SER A 32 10.33 31.87 15.82
CA SER A 32 9.73 32.07 17.15
C SER A 32 8.83 30.87 17.48
N PRO A 33 8.84 30.36 18.72
CA PRO A 33 8.21 29.10 19.09
C PRO A 33 6.79 29.28 19.66
N PHE A 34 6.09 28.14 19.76
CA PHE A 34 5.01 27.83 20.72
C PHE A 34 3.59 28.40 20.46
N ARG A 35 2.64 27.52 20.12
CA ARG A 35 1.60 27.03 21.07
C ARG A 35 0.65 26.01 20.42
N SER A 36 0.41 24.95 21.19
CA SER A 36 -0.66 23.96 21.03
C SER A 36 -2.05 24.61 21.02
N THR A 37 -2.88 24.24 20.04
CA THR A 37 -4.35 24.17 20.22
C THR A 37 -4.96 23.09 19.33
N ALA A 38 -5.59 22.11 20.00
CA ALA A 38 -6.87 21.50 19.68
C ALA A 38 -7.06 20.72 18.35
N SER A 39 -7.16 19.39 18.52
CA SER A 39 -8.24 18.53 18.00
C SER A 39 -8.80 18.87 16.61
N HIS A 40 -8.17 18.35 15.56
CA HIS A 40 -8.86 18.03 14.32
C HIS A 40 -9.14 16.53 14.29
N THR A 41 -10.24 16.12 14.93
CA THR A 41 -10.95 14.92 14.50
C THR A 41 -11.49 15.21 13.10
N GLY A 42 -10.68 14.90 12.08
CA GLY A 42 -11.12 14.90 10.69
C GLY A 42 -12.17 13.81 10.50
N ALA A 43 -13.42 14.12 10.83
CA ALA A 43 -14.55 13.30 10.46
C ALA A 43 -14.61 13.31 8.93
N VAL A 44 -14.22 12.19 8.31
CA VAL A 44 -14.41 11.95 6.88
C VAL A 44 -15.91 12.06 6.61
N ASP A 45 -16.31 13.08 5.83
CA ASP A 45 -17.71 13.36 5.49
C ASP A 45 -18.40 12.11 4.90
N ARG A 46 -19.58 11.77 5.45
CA ARG A 46 -20.45 10.68 4.97
C ARG A 46 -20.73 10.77 3.46
N ARG A 47 -20.70 11.97 2.86
CA ARG A 47 -20.90 12.16 1.41
C ARG A 47 -19.74 11.71 0.53
N THR A 48 -18.52 11.64 1.07
CA THR A 48 -17.31 11.30 0.28
C THR A 48 -17.18 9.79 0.02
N VAL A 49 -17.79 8.95 0.87
CA VAL A 49 -17.77 7.48 0.72
C VAL A 49 -19.12 6.93 0.24
N SER A 50 -20.22 7.69 0.35
CA SER A 50 -21.54 7.27 -0.16
C SER A 50 -21.59 7.07 -1.68
N HIS A 51 -20.56 7.46 -2.43
CA HIS A 51 -20.44 7.16 -3.86
C HIS A 51 -19.99 5.72 -4.18
N TYR A 52 -19.64 4.89 -3.19
CA TYR A 52 -19.20 3.50 -3.43
C TYR A 52 -20.23 2.42 -3.06
N ALA A 53 -21.33 2.77 -2.38
CA ALA A 53 -22.46 1.85 -2.17
C ALA A 53 -23.52 1.94 -3.31
N ALA A 54 -23.40 2.92 -4.21
CA ALA A 54 -24.33 3.13 -5.31
C ALA A 54 -23.56 3.30 -6.63
N ALA A 55 -22.81 2.27 -7.05
CA ALA A 55 -22.43 2.17 -8.45
C ALA A 55 -23.66 1.70 -9.22
N HIS A 56 -24.22 2.57 -10.07
CA HIS A 56 -25.21 2.16 -11.07
C HIS A 56 -24.48 1.49 -12.21
N ASP A 57 -24.95 0.31 -12.64
CA ASP A 57 -24.69 -0.10 -14.01
C ASP A 57 -25.35 0.91 -14.96
N GLY A 58 -24.93 0.95 -16.22
CA GLY A 58 -25.55 1.82 -17.24
C GLY A 58 -27.05 1.55 -17.48
N ASN A 59 -27.68 0.65 -16.72
CA ASN A 59 -29.09 0.29 -16.72
C ASN A 59 -29.85 0.73 -15.45
N GLY A 60 -29.22 1.42 -14.50
CA GLY A 60 -29.90 2.01 -13.34
C GLY A 60 -30.19 1.04 -12.19
N ASN A 61 -29.55 -0.12 -12.11
CA ASN A 61 -29.71 -1.01 -10.97
C ASN A 61 -28.89 -0.54 -9.76
N VAL A 62 -29.54 -0.46 -8.60
CA VAL A 62 -28.92 -0.19 -7.30
C VAL A 62 -28.65 -1.52 -6.59
N TRP A 63 -27.38 -1.81 -6.29
CA TRP A 63 -26.99 -3.03 -5.59
C TRP A 63 -26.49 -2.74 -4.17
N SER A 64 -27.24 -3.19 -3.16
CA SER A 64 -26.87 -3.15 -1.75
C SER A 64 -26.13 -4.44 -1.36
N PHE A 65 -24.82 -4.38 -1.06
CA PHE A 65 -24.02 -5.57 -0.73
C PHE A 65 -22.82 -5.24 0.18
N PRO A 66 -22.21 -6.25 0.86
CA PRO A 66 -21.24 -6.03 1.92
C PRO A 66 -19.86 -5.78 1.32
N ILE A 67 -19.67 -4.60 0.73
CA ILE A 67 -18.50 -3.83 1.15
C ILE A 67 -18.70 -3.68 2.66
N ASP A 68 -17.69 -3.94 3.49
CA ASP A 68 -17.80 -3.61 4.91
C ASP A 68 -17.85 -2.07 5.04
N VAL A 69 -19.00 -1.48 4.70
CA VAL A 69 -19.29 -0.06 4.84
C VAL A 69 -19.24 0.32 6.31
N ASP A 70 -19.43 -0.64 7.21
CA ASP A 70 -19.20 -0.50 8.65
C ASP A 70 -17.68 -0.41 8.97
N ALA A 71 -16.77 -1.09 8.26
CA ALA A 71 -15.31 -0.79 8.30
C ALA A 71 -15.00 0.66 7.97
N VAL A 72 -15.76 1.23 7.05
CA VAL A 72 -15.58 2.63 6.68
C VAL A 72 -16.29 3.59 7.65
N PHE A 73 -17.42 3.21 8.27
CA PHE A 73 -18.32 4.13 8.97
C PHE A 73 -18.95 3.72 10.31
N ALA A 74 -18.65 2.56 10.88
CA ALA A 74 -19.50 2.01 11.95
C ALA A 74 -19.68 2.92 13.17
N SER A 75 -20.92 2.90 13.63
CA SER A 75 -21.41 3.32 14.94
C SER A 75 -20.86 2.43 16.07
N ALA A 76 -21.01 2.93 17.30
CA ALA A 76 -20.40 2.48 18.55
C ALA A 76 -20.79 1.06 19.08
N GLY A 77 -21.10 0.08 18.22
CA GLY A 77 -21.70 -1.21 18.66
C GLY A 77 -20.97 -2.51 18.29
N SER A 78 -20.02 -2.52 17.34
CA SER A 78 -19.31 -3.77 16.97
C SER A 78 -18.12 -4.02 17.88
N ARG A 79 -18.01 -5.22 18.46
CA ARG A 79 -16.85 -5.62 19.27
C ARG A 79 -15.60 -5.69 18.38
N LEU A 80 -14.74 -4.67 18.48
CA LEU A 80 -13.42 -4.68 17.86
C LEU A 80 -12.50 -5.59 18.67
N VAL A 81 -11.72 -6.39 17.97
CA VAL A 81 -10.58 -7.14 18.51
C VAL A 81 -9.30 -6.39 18.16
N ASP A 82 -8.24 -6.68 18.91
CA ASP A 82 -6.92 -6.22 18.55
C ASP A 82 -6.48 -6.85 17.22
N PRO A 83 -5.95 -6.08 16.24
CA PRO A 83 -5.38 -6.65 15.04
C PRO A 83 -4.26 -7.65 15.37
N VAL A 84 -4.29 -8.80 14.69
CA VAL A 84 -3.37 -9.95 14.85
C VAL A 84 -2.60 -10.24 13.55
N LEU A 85 -2.32 -9.21 12.76
CA LEU A 85 -1.68 -9.39 11.46
C LEU A 85 -0.23 -9.88 11.62
N GLU A 86 0.08 -11.02 11.02
CA GLU A 86 1.40 -11.67 11.09
C GLU A 86 2.14 -11.61 9.75
N GLN A 87 1.42 -11.59 8.61
CA GLN A 87 2.04 -11.64 7.29
C GLN A 87 1.22 -10.92 6.21
N ILE A 88 1.93 -10.26 5.30
CA ILE A 88 1.36 -9.74 4.04
C ILE A 88 1.71 -10.66 2.87
N VAL A 89 0.72 -11.11 2.12
CA VAL A 89 0.96 -11.90 0.89
C VAL A 89 0.49 -11.17 -0.35
N SER A 90 1.20 -11.38 -1.46
CA SER A 90 0.81 -10.87 -2.77
C SER A 90 1.45 -11.69 -3.91
N GLY A 91 1.09 -11.39 -5.16
CA GLY A 91 1.51 -12.20 -6.30
C GLY A 91 2.67 -11.68 -7.15
N GLY A 92 3.36 -10.63 -6.69
CA GLY A 92 4.61 -10.13 -7.29
C GLY A 92 4.49 -9.34 -8.59
N GLN A 93 3.27 -9.13 -9.11
CA GLN A 93 3.05 -8.26 -10.26
C GLN A 93 3.50 -6.82 -9.95
N THR A 94 3.83 -6.02 -10.96
CA THR A 94 4.00 -4.57 -10.76
C THR A 94 2.73 -3.94 -10.20
N GLY A 95 2.80 -2.68 -9.73
CA GLY A 95 1.62 -2.00 -9.21
C GLY A 95 1.38 -2.38 -7.76
N VAL A 96 0.14 -2.74 -7.45
CA VAL A 96 -0.28 -3.00 -6.05
C VAL A 96 0.52 -4.13 -5.41
N ASP A 97 0.76 -5.23 -6.11
CA ASP A 97 1.40 -6.40 -5.53
C ASP A 97 2.83 -6.08 -5.04
N ARG A 98 3.67 -5.47 -5.90
CA ARG A 98 5.01 -5.02 -5.49
C ARG A 98 4.98 -3.86 -4.49
N GLY A 99 3.99 -2.96 -4.57
CA GLY A 99 3.82 -1.91 -3.57
C GLY A 99 3.64 -2.48 -2.16
N ALA A 100 2.87 -3.56 -2.04
CA ALA A 100 2.63 -4.25 -0.78
C ALA A 100 3.88 -4.98 -0.28
N LEU A 101 4.55 -5.75 -1.15
CA LEU A 101 5.77 -6.48 -0.79
C LEU A 101 6.89 -5.51 -0.38
N ASN A 102 7.07 -4.41 -1.10
CA ASN A 102 8.07 -3.39 -0.77
C ASN A 102 7.78 -2.74 0.60
N ALA A 103 6.52 -2.45 0.91
CA ALA A 103 6.15 -1.86 2.19
C ALA A 103 6.45 -2.81 3.36
N ALA A 104 6.16 -4.10 3.20
CA ALA A 104 6.45 -5.12 4.21
C ALA A 104 7.97 -5.30 4.40
N LEU A 105 8.72 -5.48 3.31
CA LEU A 105 10.18 -5.59 3.37
C LEU A 105 10.84 -4.35 3.99
N GLY A 106 10.40 -3.15 3.61
CA GLY A 106 10.92 -1.89 4.16
C GLY A 106 10.61 -1.69 5.64
N ALA A 107 9.57 -2.36 6.17
CA ALA A 107 9.20 -2.33 7.57
C ALA A 107 9.77 -3.51 8.38
N ASP A 108 10.56 -4.39 7.75
CA ASP A 108 11.00 -5.67 8.31
C ASP A 108 9.83 -6.53 8.80
N PHE A 109 8.75 -6.53 8.03
CA PHE A 109 7.52 -7.26 8.32
C PHE A 109 7.41 -8.50 7.42
N PRO A 110 6.98 -9.67 7.94
CA PRO A 110 6.89 -10.88 7.15
C PRO A 110 6.03 -10.70 5.90
N CYS A 111 6.55 -11.15 4.75
CA CYS A 111 5.80 -11.16 3.51
C CYS A 111 6.09 -12.37 2.65
N GLY A 112 5.25 -12.60 1.63
CA GLY A 112 5.44 -13.66 0.65
C GLY A 112 4.25 -13.77 -0.30
N GLY A 113 3.91 -15.00 -0.67
CA GLY A 113 2.73 -15.31 -1.48
C GLY A 113 3.05 -16.16 -2.71
N TRP A 114 2.02 -16.39 -3.52
CA TRP A 114 2.09 -17.22 -4.71
C TRP A 114 2.33 -16.39 -5.96
N CYS A 115 3.29 -16.79 -6.79
CA CYS A 115 3.55 -16.20 -8.11
C CYS A 115 3.39 -17.23 -9.24
N PRO A 116 3.24 -16.82 -10.51
CA PRO A 116 3.18 -17.76 -11.63
C PRO A 116 4.46 -18.56 -11.76
N LYS A 117 4.39 -19.79 -12.29
CA LYS A 117 5.56 -20.56 -12.70
C LYS A 117 6.46 -19.71 -13.62
N GLY A 118 7.77 -19.75 -13.40
CA GLY A 118 8.77 -18.89 -14.04
C GLY A 118 8.82 -17.47 -13.47
N ARG A 119 8.18 -17.23 -12.32
CA ARG A 119 8.12 -15.92 -11.64
C ARG A 119 7.65 -14.80 -12.58
N LEU A 120 6.62 -15.02 -13.40
CA LEU A 120 6.23 -14.06 -14.43
C LEU A 120 5.57 -12.79 -13.87
N ALA A 121 6.02 -11.63 -14.33
CA ALA A 121 5.34 -10.33 -14.20
C ALA A 121 5.38 -9.57 -15.54
N GLU A 122 4.71 -8.41 -15.61
CA GLU A 122 4.60 -7.66 -16.87
C GLU A 122 5.93 -7.05 -17.36
N ASP A 123 6.85 -6.81 -16.44
CA ASP A 123 8.16 -6.20 -16.69
C ASP A 123 9.31 -7.23 -16.68
N GLY A 124 8.97 -8.52 -16.80
CA GLY A 124 9.90 -9.63 -16.78
C GLY A 124 9.78 -10.49 -15.53
N PRO A 125 10.80 -11.33 -15.24
CA PRO A 125 10.82 -12.16 -14.05
C PRO A 125 10.77 -11.34 -12.75
N ILE A 126 9.97 -11.80 -11.78
CA ILE A 126 9.85 -11.18 -10.46
C ILE A 126 11.19 -11.34 -9.72
N PRO A 127 11.79 -10.25 -9.21
CA PRO A 127 13.08 -10.31 -8.51
C PRO A 127 13.09 -11.29 -7.33
N ASP A 128 14.25 -11.92 -7.07
CA ASP A 128 14.44 -12.92 -6.01
C ASP A 128 14.35 -12.35 -4.59
N LEU A 129 14.47 -11.02 -4.46
CA LEU A 129 14.27 -10.34 -3.17
C LEU A 129 12.85 -10.55 -2.60
N TYR A 130 11.87 -10.87 -3.46
CA TYR A 130 10.51 -11.18 -3.03
C TYR A 130 10.39 -12.67 -2.68
N PRO A 131 10.09 -13.02 -1.42
CA PRO A 131 9.99 -14.41 -0.94
C PRO A 131 8.68 -15.08 -1.42
N LEU A 132 8.55 -15.26 -2.74
CA LEU A 132 7.38 -15.82 -3.39
C LEU A 132 7.59 -17.29 -3.76
N VAL A 133 6.53 -18.07 -3.63
CA VAL A 133 6.48 -19.48 -4.03
C VAL A 133 5.84 -19.57 -5.41
N GLU A 134 6.47 -20.30 -6.34
CA GLU A 134 5.90 -20.54 -7.66
C GLU A 134 4.71 -21.50 -7.59
N THR A 135 3.66 -21.17 -8.32
CA THR A 135 2.61 -22.13 -8.65
C THR A 135 3.10 -23.15 -9.68
N THR A 136 2.35 -24.23 -9.88
CA THR A 136 2.70 -25.26 -10.87
C THR A 136 2.50 -24.81 -12.33
N THR A 137 1.87 -23.65 -12.56
CA THR A 137 1.46 -23.14 -13.86
C THR A 137 1.81 -21.65 -14.03
N ALA A 138 2.04 -21.22 -15.27
CA ALA A 138 2.30 -19.83 -15.62
C ALA A 138 1.02 -18.95 -15.61
N LEU A 139 -0.17 -19.53 -15.39
CA LEU A 139 -1.44 -18.82 -15.43
C LEU A 139 -1.61 -17.89 -14.21
N TYR A 140 -1.78 -16.58 -14.47
CA TYR A 140 -2.05 -15.59 -13.43
C TYR A 140 -3.29 -15.92 -12.57
N ALA A 141 -4.33 -16.53 -13.15
CA ALA A 141 -5.52 -16.92 -12.39
C ALA A 141 -5.21 -17.94 -11.28
N ALA A 142 -4.22 -18.82 -11.48
CA ALA A 142 -3.83 -19.82 -10.49
C ALA A 142 -3.22 -19.14 -9.26
N ARG A 143 -2.22 -18.26 -9.46
CA ARG A 143 -1.59 -17.53 -8.35
C ARG A 143 -2.60 -16.62 -7.64
N THR A 144 -3.53 -16.00 -8.36
CA THR A 144 -4.56 -15.15 -7.74
C THR A 144 -5.46 -15.98 -6.84
N ARG A 145 -5.91 -17.15 -7.30
CA ARG A 145 -6.74 -18.03 -6.48
C ARG A 145 -6.01 -18.54 -5.24
N MET A 146 -4.74 -18.93 -5.36
CA MET A 146 -3.95 -19.45 -4.23
C MET A 146 -3.68 -18.37 -3.18
N ASN A 147 -3.35 -17.13 -3.58
CA ASN A 147 -3.19 -16.03 -2.62
C ASN A 147 -4.48 -15.71 -1.86
N VAL A 148 -5.66 -15.76 -2.51
CA VAL A 148 -6.95 -15.57 -1.80
C VAL A 148 -7.30 -16.76 -0.91
N ARG A 149 -7.05 -18.00 -1.38
CA ARG A 149 -7.35 -19.22 -0.63
C ARG A 149 -6.53 -19.31 0.66
N ASP A 150 -5.23 -19.02 0.55
CA ASP A 150 -4.23 -19.21 1.62
C ASP A 150 -4.02 -17.94 2.45
N SER A 151 -5.00 -17.04 2.46
CA SER A 151 -5.06 -15.86 3.32
C SER A 151 -6.39 -15.80 4.07
N ASP A 152 -6.41 -15.03 5.16
CA ASP A 152 -7.59 -14.86 6.01
C ASP A 152 -8.50 -13.72 5.54
N GLY A 153 -7.93 -12.76 4.80
CA GLY A 153 -8.65 -11.64 4.23
C GLY A 153 -7.90 -11.04 3.05
N THR A 154 -8.63 -10.37 2.15
CA THR A 154 -8.03 -9.69 1.00
C THR A 154 -8.32 -8.20 1.02
N LEU A 155 -7.28 -7.39 0.96
CA LEU A 155 -7.33 -5.96 0.70
C LEU A 155 -7.15 -5.71 -0.81
N ILE A 156 -8.16 -5.14 -1.45
CA ILE A 156 -8.09 -4.71 -2.85
C ILE A 156 -7.90 -3.19 -2.92
N LEU A 157 -6.84 -2.75 -3.59
CA LEU A 157 -6.55 -1.35 -3.83
C LEU A 157 -6.71 -1.03 -5.33
N THR A 158 -7.44 0.03 -5.66
CA THR A 158 -7.70 0.42 -7.06
C THR A 158 -7.64 1.92 -7.27
N PHE A 159 -7.59 2.35 -8.54
CA PHE A 159 -8.05 3.67 -8.95
C PHE A 159 -9.34 3.50 -9.77
N GLY A 160 -10.48 3.90 -9.21
CA GLY A 160 -11.79 3.59 -9.79
C GLY A 160 -12.23 2.15 -9.55
N SER A 161 -13.15 1.68 -10.38
CA SER A 161 -13.72 0.34 -10.27
C SER A 161 -12.71 -0.76 -10.64
N PRO A 162 -12.71 -1.92 -9.95
CA PRO A 162 -11.91 -3.08 -10.34
C PRO A 162 -12.21 -3.53 -11.78
N THR A 163 -11.15 -3.80 -12.54
CA THR A 163 -11.25 -4.37 -13.89
C THR A 163 -10.22 -5.50 -14.06
N GLY A 164 -10.35 -6.29 -15.13
CA GLY A 164 -9.38 -7.33 -15.50
C GLY A 164 -9.04 -8.29 -14.34
N GLY A 165 -7.74 -8.45 -14.08
CA GLY A 165 -7.23 -9.31 -13.00
C GLY A 165 -7.72 -8.93 -11.61
N THR A 166 -7.93 -7.63 -11.34
CA THR A 166 -8.45 -7.16 -10.05
C THR A 166 -9.92 -7.56 -9.85
N ALA A 167 -10.73 -7.48 -10.91
CA ALA A 167 -12.12 -7.96 -10.88
C ALA A 167 -12.20 -9.48 -10.70
N LEU A 168 -11.24 -10.24 -11.26
CA LEU A 168 -11.10 -11.67 -11.01
C LEU A 168 -10.79 -11.95 -9.54
N THR A 169 -9.84 -11.23 -8.93
CA THR A 169 -9.54 -11.36 -7.48
C THR A 169 -10.80 -11.13 -6.66
N GLN A 170 -11.53 -10.04 -6.94
CA GLN A 170 -12.76 -9.72 -6.23
C GLN A 170 -13.80 -10.84 -6.35
N ARG A 171 -13.96 -11.45 -7.53
CA ARG A 171 -14.86 -12.60 -7.73
C ARG A 171 -14.42 -13.80 -6.89
N ILE A 172 -13.13 -14.16 -6.94
CA ILE A 172 -12.60 -15.30 -6.17
C ILE A 172 -12.79 -15.10 -4.66
N VAL A 173 -12.55 -13.88 -4.15
CA VAL A 173 -12.76 -13.56 -2.72
C VAL A 173 -14.21 -13.80 -2.31
N ARG A 174 -15.17 -13.40 -3.17
CA ARG A 174 -16.61 -13.65 -2.94
C ARG A 174 -16.93 -15.14 -2.98
N ASP A 175 -16.41 -15.86 -3.98
CA ASP A 175 -16.66 -17.30 -4.14
C ASP A 175 -16.14 -18.10 -2.94
N LEU A 176 -14.98 -17.69 -2.39
CA LEU A 176 -14.36 -18.30 -1.22
C LEU A 176 -14.87 -17.72 0.12
N LYS A 177 -15.80 -16.76 0.08
CA LYS A 177 -16.40 -16.10 1.26
C LYS A 177 -15.36 -15.56 2.25
N ARG A 178 -14.26 -15.01 1.75
CA ARG A 178 -13.22 -14.39 2.57
C ARG A 178 -13.58 -12.91 2.87
N PRO A 179 -13.22 -12.39 4.06
CA PRO A 179 -13.22 -10.96 4.34
C PRO A 179 -12.58 -10.15 3.22
N LEU A 180 -13.23 -9.06 2.83
CA LEU A 180 -12.81 -8.18 1.74
C LEU A 180 -12.91 -6.72 2.17
N LEU A 181 -11.80 -5.99 2.04
CA LEU A 181 -11.81 -4.53 2.03
C LEU A 181 -11.39 -4.05 0.65
N LEU A 182 -12.15 -3.11 0.07
CA LEU A 182 -11.83 -2.49 -1.22
C LEU A 182 -11.69 -0.98 -1.01
N LEU A 183 -10.53 -0.42 -1.35
CA LEU A 183 -10.28 1.02 -1.28
C LEU A 183 -9.92 1.59 -2.64
N ASP A 184 -10.64 2.63 -3.06
CA ASP A 184 -10.29 3.44 -4.22
C ASP A 184 -9.34 4.57 -3.81
N LEU A 185 -8.07 4.38 -4.16
CA LEU A 185 -7.00 5.33 -3.88
C LEU A 185 -7.02 6.53 -4.84
N LYS A 186 -7.75 6.53 -5.96
CA LYS A 186 -7.73 7.67 -6.90
C LYS A 186 -8.16 8.98 -6.23
N ARG A 187 -9.12 8.91 -5.31
CA ARG A 187 -9.77 10.06 -4.67
C ARG A 187 -9.51 10.14 -3.16
N MET A 188 -8.91 9.12 -2.58
CA MET A 188 -8.68 9.02 -1.14
C MET A 188 -7.22 9.38 -0.84
N PRO A 189 -6.92 10.44 -0.07
CA PRO A 189 -5.59 10.65 0.49
C PRO A 189 -5.12 9.41 1.26
N VAL A 190 -3.82 9.13 1.23
CA VAL A 190 -3.28 7.92 1.90
C VAL A 190 -3.62 7.90 3.39
N ALA A 191 -3.53 9.04 4.08
CA ALA A 191 -3.87 9.16 5.50
C ALA A 191 -5.30 8.68 5.81
N ASP A 192 -6.25 8.96 4.92
CA ASP A 192 -7.65 8.60 5.09
C ASP A 192 -7.90 7.10 4.85
N GLY A 193 -7.00 6.42 4.13
CA GLY A 193 -7.06 4.98 3.87
C GLY A 193 -6.55 4.12 5.03
N VAL A 194 -5.70 4.66 5.91
CA VAL A 194 -5.07 3.89 7.00
C VAL A 194 -6.11 3.39 8.00
N GLN A 195 -6.98 4.28 8.47
CA GLN A 195 -7.97 3.97 9.50
C GLN A 195 -9.00 2.92 9.06
N PRO A 196 -9.55 2.96 7.81
CA PRO A 196 -10.35 1.87 7.27
C PRO A 196 -9.65 0.50 7.32
N VAL A 197 -8.36 0.44 6.94
CA VAL A 197 -7.61 -0.83 6.98
C VAL A 197 -7.45 -1.32 8.41
N LEU A 198 -7.03 -0.46 9.34
CA LEU A 198 -6.86 -0.84 10.75
C LEU A 198 -8.19 -1.32 11.37
N ARG A 199 -9.30 -0.64 11.09
CA ARG A 199 -10.63 -1.06 11.57
C ARG A 199 -11.06 -2.39 10.99
N TRP A 200 -10.79 -2.63 9.71
CA TRP A 200 -11.09 -3.91 9.08
C TRP A 200 -10.27 -5.06 9.69
N LEU A 201 -8.96 -4.84 9.92
CA LEU A 201 -8.10 -5.78 10.64
C LEU A 201 -8.55 -6.00 12.09
N ALA A 202 -9.12 -4.99 12.73
CA ALA A 202 -9.68 -5.10 14.09
C ALA A 202 -11.05 -5.80 14.14
N ARG A 203 -11.71 -6.05 13.00
CA ARG A 203 -13.01 -6.74 12.95
C ARG A 203 -12.91 -8.20 12.60
N HIS A 204 -11.82 -8.58 11.97
CA HIS A 204 -11.61 -9.91 11.46
C HIS A 204 -10.28 -10.44 12.00
N PRO A 205 -10.21 -11.72 12.41
CA PRO A 205 -8.96 -12.34 12.85
C PRO A 205 -8.06 -12.64 11.63
N ILE A 206 -7.53 -11.59 11.00
CA ILE A 206 -6.70 -11.67 9.80
C ILE A 206 -5.25 -11.78 10.24
N HIS A 207 -4.69 -12.98 10.19
CA HIS A 207 -3.28 -13.24 10.47
C HIS A 207 -2.47 -13.11 9.18
N VAL A 208 -3.00 -13.63 8.08
CA VAL A 208 -2.42 -13.48 6.73
C VAL A 208 -3.32 -12.60 5.87
N MET A 209 -2.84 -11.42 5.50
CA MET A 209 -3.54 -10.48 4.63
C MET A 209 -3.01 -10.55 3.19
N ASN A 210 -3.87 -10.94 2.26
CA ASN A 210 -3.57 -10.81 0.83
C ASN A 210 -3.82 -9.36 0.36
N VAL A 211 -2.88 -8.79 -0.38
CA VAL A 211 -3.04 -7.46 -0.99
C VAL A 211 -2.99 -7.61 -2.51
N ALA A 212 -3.99 -7.06 -3.20
CA ALA A 212 -4.13 -7.19 -4.64
C ALA A 212 -4.67 -5.93 -5.30
N GLY A 213 -4.34 -5.76 -6.59
CA GLY A 213 -4.84 -4.65 -7.39
C GLY A 213 -4.29 -4.63 -8.80
N PRO A 214 -4.52 -3.54 -9.56
CA PRO A 214 -4.04 -3.45 -10.93
C PRO A 214 -2.51 -3.34 -10.99
N ARG A 215 -1.99 -3.72 -12.16
CA ARG A 215 -0.58 -3.59 -12.53
C ARG A 215 -0.23 -2.15 -12.89
N GLU A 216 1.03 -1.79 -12.71
CA GLU A 216 1.50 -0.40 -12.85
C GLU A 216 1.23 0.16 -14.26
N SER A 217 1.46 -0.63 -15.31
CA SER A 217 1.20 -0.19 -16.69
C SER A 217 -0.26 0.22 -16.95
N THR A 218 -1.22 -0.37 -16.23
CA THR A 218 -2.65 -0.06 -16.37
C THR A 218 -3.12 1.02 -15.42
N THR A 219 -2.36 1.29 -14.36
CA THR A 219 -2.73 2.26 -13.33
C THR A 219 -1.48 2.93 -12.76
N PRO A 220 -0.84 3.84 -13.51
CA PRO A 220 0.40 4.47 -13.08
C PRO A 220 0.26 5.22 -11.76
N GLY A 221 1.26 5.07 -10.89
CA GLY A 221 1.33 5.63 -9.54
C GLY A 221 0.72 4.74 -8.46
N ILE A 222 0.00 3.65 -8.80
CA ILE A 222 -0.67 2.84 -7.79
C ILE A 222 0.31 2.05 -6.91
N GLN A 223 1.47 1.64 -7.45
CA GLN A 223 2.52 0.98 -6.67
C GLN A 223 2.98 1.87 -5.51
N GLN A 224 3.33 3.13 -5.80
CA GLN A 224 3.80 4.08 -4.80
C GLN A 224 2.71 4.40 -3.76
N ARG A 225 1.47 4.57 -4.22
CA ARG A 225 0.32 4.81 -3.36
C ARG A 225 0.07 3.65 -2.39
N THR A 226 0.16 2.42 -2.91
CA THR A 226 0.04 1.19 -2.11
C THR A 226 1.14 1.10 -1.07
N HIS A 227 2.39 1.32 -1.51
CA HIS A 227 3.55 1.31 -0.61
C HIS A 227 3.36 2.29 0.55
N THR A 228 3.08 3.56 0.26
CA THR A 228 2.90 4.59 1.30
C THR A 228 1.76 4.26 2.26
N LEU A 229 0.63 3.73 1.76
CA LEU A 229 -0.48 3.32 2.61
C LEU A 229 -0.09 2.20 3.57
N LEU A 230 0.50 1.12 3.05
CA LEU A 230 0.82 -0.04 3.86
C LEU A 230 1.99 0.21 4.82
N THR A 231 2.97 1.04 4.45
CA THR A 231 4.01 1.49 5.38
C THR A 231 3.39 2.19 6.59
N GLU A 232 2.41 3.07 6.37
CA GLU A 232 1.75 3.78 7.48
C GLU A 232 0.85 2.86 8.30
N VAL A 233 0.14 1.92 7.67
CA VAL A 233 -0.64 0.89 8.39
C VAL A 233 0.27 0.06 9.30
N LEU A 234 1.38 -0.47 8.78
CA LEU A 234 2.33 -1.27 9.55
C LEU A 234 2.98 -0.46 10.68
N ARG A 235 3.31 0.81 10.44
CA ARG A 235 3.84 1.71 11.46
C ARG A 235 2.84 1.88 12.62
N GLN A 236 1.56 2.03 12.33
CA GLN A 236 0.51 2.18 13.33
C GLN A 236 0.27 0.89 14.13
N LEU A 237 0.26 -0.27 13.46
CA LEU A 237 0.15 -1.57 14.13
C LEU A 237 1.28 -1.76 15.14
N ARG A 238 2.53 -1.45 14.76
CA ARG A 238 3.69 -1.54 15.65
C ARG A 238 3.61 -0.61 16.86
N ILE A 239 3.01 0.58 16.70
CA ILE A 239 2.78 1.50 17.83
C ILE A 239 1.72 0.93 18.77
N GLN A 240 0.64 0.35 18.24
CA GLN A 240 -0.41 -0.28 19.03
C GLN A 240 0.14 -1.48 19.82
N GLU A 241 0.97 -2.33 19.21
CA GLU A 241 1.66 -3.44 19.87
C GLU A 241 2.52 -2.95 21.06
N ARG A 242 3.40 -1.96 20.84
CA ARG A 242 4.25 -1.41 21.91
C ARG A 242 3.43 -0.82 23.06
N ALA A 243 2.37 -0.08 22.75
CA ALA A 243 1.50 0.50 23.76
C ALA A 243 0.78 -0.58 24.59
N ARG A 244 0.47 -1.74 23.99
CA ARG A 244 -0.09 -2.90 24.70
C ARG A 244 0.95 -3.53 25.62
N ASP A 245 2.16 -3.76 25.14
CA ASP A 245 3.25 -4.36 25.93
C ASP A 245 3.57 -3.51 27.17
N GLU A 246 3.65 -2.18 26.99
CA GLU A 246 3.83 -1.23 28.09
C GLU A 246 2.65 -1.28 29.07
N SER A 247 1.41 -1.29 28.58
CA SER A 247 0.22 -1.35 29.43
C SER A 247 0.12 -2.66 30.21
N ALA A 248 0.50 -3.79 29.60
CA ALA A 248 0.53 -5.10 30.24
C ALA A 248 1.59 -5.15 31.36
N TYR A 249 2.78 -4.60 31.11
CA TYR A 249 3.85 -4.50 32.10
C TYR A 249 3.42 -3.75 33.36
N PHE A 250 2.75 -2.59 33.20
CA PHE A 250 2.28 -1.78 34.33
C PHE A 250 1.09 -2.41 35.09
N GLN A 251 0.34 -3.33 34.48
CA GLN A 251 -0.72 -4.07 35.17
C GLN A 251 -0.15 -5.22 36.01
N THR A 252 0.92 -5.88 35.57
CA THR A 252 1.58 -6.96 36.32
C THR A 252 2.34 -6.48 37.56
N ASP A 253 2.93 -5.28 37.51
CA ASP A 253 3.72 -4.69 38.61
C ASP A 253 2.86 -4.10 39.75
N ARG A 254 1.53 -4.08 39.59
CA ARG A 254 0.57 -3.67 40.64
C ARG A 254 -0.09 -4.83 41.38
N SER A 255 0.35 -6.08 41.17
CA SER A 255 -0.07 -7.18 42.04
C SER A 255 0.57 -7.00 43.42
N PRO A 256 -0.21 -6.72 44.48
CA PRO A 256 0.37 -6.54 45.81
C PRO A 256 0.97 -7.86 46.26
N ALA A 257 2.24 -7.80 46.70
CA ALA A 257 2.86 -8.84 47.50
C ALA A 257 1.89 -9.22 48.62
N SER A 258 1.28 -10.41 48.48
CA SER A 258 0.32 -10.92 49.45
C SER A 258 1.13 -11.59 50.55
N GLN A 259 1.20 -10.89 51.68
CA GLN A 259 1.54 -11.33 53.04
C GLN A 259 2.92 -11.94 53.30
#